data_AF-F0Q724-F1
#
_entry.id   AF-F0Q724-F1
#
_cell.length_a   1.000
_cell.length_b   1.000
_cell.length_c   1.000
_cell.angle_alpha   90.00
_cell.angle_beta   90.00
_cell.angle_gamma   90.00
#
_symmetry.space_group_name_H-M   'P 1'
#
loop_
_entity.id
_entity.type
_entity.pdbx_description
1 polymer ?
#
loop_
_entity_poly.entity_id
_entity_poly.type
_entity_poly.pdbx_seq_one_letter_code
_entity_poly.pdbx_strand_id
1 'polypeptide(L)'
;MLSRSGFSQSLLVNNNSPTKKCIYTTSQSLPSKFNLNMSLDNPMNTFILNNSTVTLHRNHGWSDYFSSYTKNVDGTVHLSTYSFKSDDITAFTRLMPFSVFYISNLHKKNAEKFLRRFPMYLVFEVEGLHSKCVFFEKSGRVIFGSQNIYTSTSKFEELACEMTIPQEHRKDVLSFFFSHRSQQLIQFLYNEKDIKIYGPRDGVLSGKAYLPTHVEYVYWEQFGEEDKNNTHHSSHIDRPYIYVILEFISNTGSSYMAFDRLYRFCGNLNDSAFSRLNKEFRIKVQNDVFLRRGNDLSSTSPFKDEIALHHPVAKNAKASKAHYIEYPPN
;
A
#
# COMPACT_ATOMS: atom_id res chain seq x y z
N MET A 1 -41.32 -36.40 10.09
CA MET A 1 -40.62 -36.16 11.38
C MET A 1 -39.26 -36.80 11.28
N LEU A 2 -38.20 -36.00 11.12
CA LEU A 2 -36.83 -36.47 10.91
C LEU A 2 -36.15 -36.78 12.25
N SER A 3 -35.44 -37.90 12.28
CA SER A 3 -34.69 -38.46 13.40
C SER A 3 -33.50 -37.58 13.81
N ARG A 4 -33.37 -37.34 15.11
CA ARG A 4 -32.19 -36.74 15.75
C ARG A 4 -31.08 -37.80 15.84
N SER A 5 -29.99 -37.61 15.11
CA SER A 5 -28.70 -38.26 15.40
C SER A 5 -27.81 -37.26 16.13
N GLY A 6 -27.50 -37.55 17.38
CA GLY A 6 -26.67 -36.73 18.24
C GLY A 6 -25.19 -36.79 17.87
N PHE A 7 -24.51 -35.68 18.16
CA PHE A 7 -23.07 -35.68 18.40
C PHE A 7 -22.86 -35.09 19.80
N SER A 8 -22.38 -35.95 20.70
CA SER A 8 -21.93 -35.61 22.04
C SER A 8 -20.51 -35.06 21.95
N GLN A 9 -20.26 -33.87 22.51
CA GLN A 9 -18.92 -33.41 22.85
C GLN A 9 -18.84 -33.32 24.39
N SER A 10 -17.95 -34.11 24.98
CA SER A 10 -17.62 -34.05 26.40
C SER A 10 -16.67 -32.88 26.66
N LEU A 11 -17.15 -31.90 27.44
CA LEU A 11 -16.34 -30.83 28.02
C LEU A 11 -15.58 -31.35 29.25
N LEU A 12 -14.25 -31.22 29.24
CA LEU A 12 -13.47 -31.13 30.48
C LEU A 12 -13.12 -29.67 30.72
N VAL A 13 -13.94 -29.01 31.54
CA VAL A 13 -13.65 -27.68 32.07
C VAL A 13 -12.80 -27.85 33.31
N ASN A 14 -11.52 -27.46 33.24
CA ASN A 14 -10.72 -27.27 34.43
C ASN A 14 -10.76 -25.78 34.80
N ASN A 15 -11.66 -25.43 35.72
CA ASN A 15 -11.77 -24.09 36.29
C ASN A 15 -10.56 -23.82 37.17
N ASN A 16 -9.63 -22.97 36.73
CA ASN A 16 -8.81 -22.06 37.58
C ASN A 16 -7.69 -21.38 36.75
N SER A 17 -8.02 -20.30 36.01
CA SER A 17 -7.10 -19.19 35.68
C SER A 17 -7.76 -18.15 34.74
N PRO A 18 -7.68 -16.83 35.02
CA PRO A 18 -8.32 -15.80 34.20
C PRO A 18 -7.51 -15.35 32.96
N THR A 19 -6.44 -16.06 32.57
CA THR A 19 -5.62 -15.68 31.42
C THR A 19 -5.22 -16.91 30.59
N LYS A 20 -6.17 -17.46 29.84
CA LYS A 20 -5.84 -18.32 28.69
C LYS A 20 -6.66 -17.90 27.48
N LYS A 21 -5.99 -17.25 26.52
CA LYS A 21 -6.42 -17.12 25.13
C LYS A 21 -6.67 -18.54 24.63
N CYS A 22 -7.94 -18.91 24.46
CA CYS A 22 -8.31 -20.16 23.82
C CYS A 22 -8.15 -19.94 22.31
N ILE A 23 -7.01 -20.33 21.76
CA ILE A 23 -6.78 -20.35 20.31
C ILE A 23 -7.49 -21.62 19.81
N TYR A 24 -8.73 -21.46 19.34
CA TYR A 24 -9.40 -22.50 18.56
C TYR A 24 -8.96 -22.34 17.11
N THR A 25 -7.91 -23.05 16.69
CA THR A 25 -7.69 -23.35 15.27
C THR A 25 -8.61 -24.50 14.89
N THR A 26 -9.89 -24.22 14.67
CA THR A 26 -10.75 -25.18 13.96
C THR A 26 -10.56 -24.96 12.47
N SER A 27 -9.58 -25.65 11.88
CA SER A 27 -9.55 -25.90 10.44
C SER A 27 -10.68 -26.88 10.11
N GLN A 28 -11.93 -26.41 10.11
CA GLN A 28 -13.01 -27.20 9.56
C GLN A 28 -12.93 -27.12 8.05
N SER A 29 -12.62 -28.24 7.40
CA SER A 29 -12.86 -28.39 5.97
C SER A 29 -14.36 -28.25 5.74
N LEU A 30 -14.79 -27.07 5.27
CA LEU A 30 -16.15 -26.91 4.76
C LEU A 30 -16.37 -27.92 3.61
N PRO A 31 -17.61 -28.38 3.38
CA PRO A 31 -17.92 -29.29 2.27
C PRO A 31 -17.37 -28.73 0.95
N SER A 32 -16.97 -29.61 0.04
CA SER A 32 -16.19 -29.38 -1.20
C SER A 32 -16.73 -28.33 -2.20
N LYS A 33 -17.82 -27.65 -1.86
CA LYS A 33 -18.41 -26.55 -2.62
C LYS A 33 -18.80 -25.42 -1.66
N PHE A 34 -18.01 -24.35 -1.64
CA PHE A 34 -18.40 -23.08 -1.05
C PHE A 34 -18.96 -22.18 -2.15
N ASN A 35 -20.24 -21.80 -2.04
CA ASN A 35 -20.88 -20.88 -2.97
C ASN A 35 -20.84 -19.47 -2.36
N LEU A 36 -20.01 -18.60 -2.92
CA LEU A 36 -20.06 -17.18 -2.60
C LEU A 36 -21.11 -16.54 -3.50
N ASN A 37 -22.31 -16.34 -2.95
CA ASN A 37 -23.39 -15.62 -3.65
C ASN A 37 -23.22 -14.12 -3.40
N MET A 38 -22.81 -13.37 -4.43
CA MET A 38 -22.67 -11.92 -4.37
C MET A 38 -23.65 -11.28 -5.36
N SER A 39 -24.61 -10.52 -4.84
CA SER A 39 -25.64 -9.86 -5.67
C SER A 39 -25.34 -8.37 -5.77
N LEU A 40 -25.11 -7.88 -7.00
CA LEU A 40 -25.11 -6.48 -7.37
C LEU A 40 -26.08 -6.31 -8.53
N ASP A 41 -27.37 -6.03 -8.25
CA ASP A 41 -28.42 -5.60 -9.20
C ASP A 41 -28.46 -6.24 -10.61
N ASN A 42 -27.85 -7.40 -10.78
CA ASN A 42 -27.68 -8.16 -12.01
C ASN A 42 -27.75 -9.63 -11.59
N PRO A 43 -28.47 -10.51 -12.32
CA PRO A 43 -28.83 -11.83 -11.84
C PRO A 43 -27.59 -12.66 -11.50
N MET A 44 -27.37 -12.88 -10.20
CA MET A 44 -26.53 -13.91 -9.57
C MET A 44 -25.24 -14.27 -10.34
N ASN A 45 -24.20 -13.45 -10.22
CA ASN A 45 -22.84 -13.95 -10.37
C ASN A 45 -22.52 -14.80 -9.12
N THR A 46 -22.90 -16.08 -9.16
CA THR A 46 -22.48 -17.06 -8.16
C THR A 46 -21.07 -17.52 -8.53
N PHE A 47 -20.10 -17.22 -7.67
CA PHE A 47 -18.75 -17.79 -7.79
C PHE A 47 -18.76 -19.15 -7.11
N ILE A 48 -18.64 -20.22 -7.91
CA ILE A 48 -18.47 -21.57 -7.39
C ILE A 48 -16.97 -21.81 -7.20
N LEU A 49 -16.53 -21.66 -5.96
CA LEU A 49 -15.15 -21.91 -5.56
C LEU A 49 -14.96 -23.41 -5.28
N ASN A 50 -14.70 -24.19 -6.34
CA ASN A 50 -14.38 -25.61 -6.20
C ASN A 50 -13.00 -25.77 -5.54
N ASN A 51 -12.87 -26.65 -4.54
CA ASN A 51 -11.62 -26.97 -3.83
C ASN A 51 -10.92 -25.81 -3.11
N SER A 52 -11.63 -24.72 -2.79
CA SER A 52 -11.04 -23.60 -2.05
C SER A 52 -11.09 -23.85 -0.55
N THR A 53 -9.93 -23.83 0.12
CA THR A 53 -9.88 -23.82 1.59
C THR A 53 -10.32 -22.46 2.10
N VAL A 54 -11.32 -22.46 2.99
CA VAL A 54 -11.79 -21.26 3.69
C VAL A 54 -11.34 -21.37 5.13
N THR A 55 -10.63 -20.35 5.60
CA THR A 55 -10.19 -20.24 6.99
C THR A 55 -11.00 -19.16 7.69
N LEU A 56 -11.58 -19.51 8.83
CA LEU A 56 -12.32 -18.56 9.67
C LEU A 56 -11.44 -18.11 10.83
N HIS A 57 -11.35 -16.81 11.00
CA HIS A 57 -10.57 -16.15 12.02
C HIS A 57 -11.48 -15.43 13.00
N ARG A 58 -11.17 -15.50 14.29
CA ARG A 58 -11.92 -14.84 15.37
C ARG A 58 -11.02 -13.89 16.13
N ASN A 59 -11.46 -12.65 16.29
CA ASN A 59 -10.76 -11.61 17.07
C ASN A 59 -9.27 -11.49 16.71
N HIS A 60 -8.97 -11.61 15.42
CA HIS A 60 -7.60 -11.67 14.91
C HIS A 60 -7.20 -10.29 14.40
N GLY A 61 -6.08 -9.77 14.90
CA GLY A 61 -5.59 -8.44 14.51
C GLY A 61 -4.88 -8.46 13.16
N TRP A 62 -4.73 -7.29 12.53
CA TRP A 62 -4.00 -7.20 11.26
C TRP A 62 -2.50 -7.38 11.38
N SER A 63 -1.90 -7.12 12.54
CA SER A 63 -0.52 -7.54 12.81
C SER A 63 -0.32 -9.02 12.53
N ASP A 64 -1.34 -9.82 12.86
CA ASP A 64 -1.32 -11.26 12.74
C ASP A 64 -1.63 -11.67 11.28
N TYR A 65 -2.55 -10.99 10.58
CA TYR A 65 -2.78 -11.21 9.14
C TYR A 65 -1.56 -10.89 8.28
N PHE A 66 -0.93 -9.72 8.51
CA PHE A 66 0.28 -9.30 7.81
C PHE A 66 1.55 -9.94 8.37
N SER A 67 1.48 -10.73 9.45
CA SER A 67 2.65 -11.47 9.95
C SER A 67 3.15 -12.48 8.92
N SER A 68 2.22 -13.11 8.21
CA SER A 68 2.46 -14.09 7.14
C SER A 68 2.70 -13.46 5.77
N TYR A 69 2.51 -12.14 5.63
CA TYR A 69 2.66 -11.47 4.36
C TYR A 69 4.12 -11.46 3.91
N THR A 70 4.35 -11.83 2.66
CA THR A 70 5.65 -11.66 2.01
C THR A 70 5.47 -11.02 0.63
N LYS A 71 6.32 -10.05 0.31
CA LYS A 71 6.26 -9.31 -0.96
C LYS A 71 6.33 -10.23 -2.17
N ASN A 72 7.18 -11.26 -2.09
CA ASN A 72 7.40 -12.24 -3.16
C ASN A 72 6.21 -13.15 -3.42
N VAL A 73 5.41 -13.47 -2.40
CA VAL A 73 4.26 -14.39 -2.56
C VAL A 73 2.97 -13.61 -2.81
N ASP A 74 2.75 -12.53 -2.07
CA ASP A 74 1.47 -11.82 -2.04
C ASP A 74 1.41 -10.63 -3.00
N GLY A 75 2.55 -9.98 -3.29
CA GLY A 75 2.62 -8.83 -4.19
C GLY A 75 1.89 -7.59 -3.64
N THR A 76 1.38 -6.77 -4.55
CA THR A 76 0.61 -5.56 -4.24
C THR A 76 -0.70 -5.90 -3.54
N VAL A 77 -1.15 -5.00 -2.66
CA VAL A 77 -2.33 -5.21 -1.82
C VAL A 77 -3.41 -4.19 -2.14
N HIS A 78 -4.66 -4.63 -2.25
CA HIS A 78 -5.84 -3.75 -2.17
C HIS A 78 -6.45 -3.88 -0.79
N LEU A 79 -6.65 -2.76 -0.11
CA LEU A 79 -7.09 -2.70 1.28
C LEU A 79 -8.25 -1.72 1.39
N SER A 80 -9.43 -2.19 1.83
CA SER A 80 -10.56 -1.35 2.19
C SER A 80 -10.67 -1.32 3.70
N THR A 81 -10.57 -0.12 4.30
CA THR A 81 -10.61 0.05 5.75
C THR A 81 -11.44 1.23 6.21
N TYR A 82 -12.24 1.01 7.25
CA TYR A 82 -12.93 2.09 7.96
C TYR A 82 -12.07 2.74 9.06
N SER A 83 -10.84 2.26 9.30
CA SER A 83 -9.91 2.85 10.27
C SER A 83 -8.56 3.09 9.62
N PHE A 84 -8.13 4.35 9.62
CA PHE A 84 -6.80 4.76 9.16
C PHE A 84 -6.21 5.77 10.16
N LYS A 85 -5.53 5.26 11.18
CA LYS A 85 -4.93 6.04 12.29
C LYS A 85 -3.41 6.02 12.22
N SER A 86 -2.77 6.92 12.97
CA SER A 86 -1.31 7.03 13.01
C SER A 86 -0.61 5.77 13.51
N ASP A 87 -1.22 5.07 14.47
CA ASP A 87 -0.66 3.85 15.07
C ASP A 87 -0.63 2.68 14.06
N ASP A 88 -1.44 2.76 13.01
CA ASP A 88 -1.60 1.73 11.98
C ASP A 88 -0.50 1.81 10.91
N ILE A 89 0.24 2.93 10.85
CA ILE A 89 1.23 3.23 9.81
C ILE A 89 2.29 2.12 9.74
N THR A 90 2.78 1.63 10.88
CA THR A 90 3.82 0.60 10.94
C THR A 90 3.41 -0.73 10.30
N ALA A 91 2.12 -1.06 10.31
CA ALA A 91 1.62 -2.25 9.62
C ALA A 91 1.60 -2.03 8.10
N PHE A 92 1.16 -0.86 7.65
CA PHE A 92 1.07 -0.52 6.23
C PHE A 92 2.43 -0.43 5.56
N THR A 93 3.45 0.07 6.26
CA THR A 93 4.82 0.17 5.71
C THR A 93 5.47 -1.18 5.39
N ARG A 94 4.89 -2.30 5.81
CA ARG A 94 5.37 -3.64 5.41
C ARG A 94 4.91 -4.03 4.00
N LEU A 95 3.84 -3.43 3.51
CA LEU A 95 3.22 -3.78 2.24
C LEU A 95 4.03 -3.28 1.05
N MET A 96 3.86 -3.91 -0.12
CA MET A 96 4.50 -3.50 -1.36
C MET A 96 4.16 -2.04 -1.70
N PRO A 97 5.09 -1.27 -2.30
CA PRO A 97 4.76 0.04 -2.85
C PRO A 97 3.64 -0.10 -3.89
N PHE A 98 2.90 0.98 -4.13
CA PHE A 98 1.72 0.98 -5.01
C PHE A 98 0.55 0.13 -4.55
N SER A 99 0.61 -0.44 -3.34
CA SER A 99 -0.59 -0.98 -2.68
C SER A 99 -1.66 0.11 -2.57
N VAL A 100 -2.90 -0.30 -2.80
CA VAL A 100 -4.07 0.56 -2.95
C VAL A 100 -4.93 0.50 -1.70
N PHE A 101 -5.22 1.66 -1.15
CA PHE A 101 -5.97 1.82 0.09
C PHE A 101 -7.25 2.58 -0.22
N TYR A 102 -8.37 1.99 0.15
CA TYR A 102 -9.68 2.62 0.14
C TYR A 102 -10.04 2.91 1.59
N ILE A 103 -10.25 4.18 1.92
CA ILE A 103 -10.47 4.63 3.28
C ILE A 103 -11.72 5.47 3.39
N SER A 104 -12.32 5.52 4.58
CA SER A 104 -13.38 6.50 4.87
C SER A 104 -12.83 7.93 4.80
N ASN A 105 -13.62 8.84 4.22
CA ASN A 105 -13.31 10.28 4.14
C ASN A 105 -13.00 10.93 5.52
N LEU A 106 -13.52 10.35 6.61
CA LEU A 106 -13.22 10.75 7.99
C LEU A 106 -11.72 10.70 8.31
N HIS A 107 -10.94 9.91 7.58
CA HIS A 107 -9.52 9.71 7.83
C HIS A 107 -8.57 10.40 6.83
N LYS A 108 -9.09 11.27 5.96
CA LYS A 108 -8.29 12.00 4.96
C LYS A 108 -7.02 12.64 5.52
N LYS A 109 -7.12 13.35 6.65
CA LYS A 109 -5.96 14.01 7.30
C LYS A 109 -4.87 13.04 7.75
N ASN A 110 -5.24 11.82 8.17
CA ASN A 110 -4.26 10.80 8.55
C ASN A 110 -3.62 10.18 7.32
N ALA A 111 -4.39 9.98 6.25
CA ALA A 111 -3.85 9.57 4.96
C ALA A 111 -2.87 10.57 4.37
N GLU A 112 -3.15 11.87 4.46
CA GLU A 112 -2.20 12.92 4.05
C GLU A 112 -0.89 12.85 4.84
N LYS A 113 -0.96 12.64 6.17
CA LYS A 113 0.24 12.44 7.01
C LYS A 113 1.03 11.18 6.61
N PHE A 114 0.32 10.11 6.28
CA PHE A 114 0.92 8.86 5.81
C PHE A 114 1.59 9.06 4.45
N LEU A 115 0.88 9.61 3.46
CA LEU A 115 1.40 9.88 2.11
C LEU A 115 2.57 10.85 2.13
N ARG A 116 2.60 11.82 3.06
CA ARG A 116 3.75 12.70 3.29
C ARG A 116 5.03 11.94 3.67
N ARG A 117 4.91 10.75 4.24
CA ARG A 117 6.05 9.89 4.60
C ARG A 117 6.27 8.77 3.57
N PHE A 118 5.19 8.25 2.99
CA PHE A 118 5.18 7.08 2.10
C PHE A 118 4.38 7.36 0.81
N PRO A 119 4.94 8.15 -0.12
CA PRO A 119 4.21 8.67 -1.28
C PRO A 119 3.91 7.62 -2.36
N MET A 120 4.51 6.43 -2.30
CA MET A 120 4.31 5.38 -3.29
C MET A 120 2.97 4.62 -3.13
N TYR A 121 2.26 4.80 -2.03
CA TYR A 121 0.95 4.17 -1.86
C TYR A 121 -0.14 4.97 -2.58
N LEU A 122 -1.17 4.27 -3.07
CA LEU A 122 -2.34 4.90 -3.66
C LEU A 122 -3.47 4.90 -2.63
N VAL A 123 -3.90 6.07 -2.17
CA VAL A 123 -4.97 6.16 -1.17
C VAL A 123 -6.17 6.88 -1.78
N PHE A 124 -7.31 6.22 -1.77
CA PHE A 124 -8.60 6.72 -2.20
C PHE A 124 -9.50 6.96 -0.98
N GLU A 125 -10.02 8.17 -0.84
CA GLU A 125 -11.15 8.40 0.06
C GLU A 125 -12.44 7.95 -0.60
N VAL A 126 -13.26 7.22 0.16
CA VAL A 126 -14.54 6.66 -0.27
C VAL A 126 -15.61 7.12 0.71
N GLU A 127 -16.65 7.75 0.18
CA GLU A 127 -17.79 8.21 0.97
C GLU A 127 -18.60 7.03 1.48
N GLY A 128 -18.93 7.02 2.78
CA GLY A 128 -19.73 5.96 3.39
C GLY A 128 -19.06 4.59 3.40
N LEU A 129 -17.74 4.51 3.22
CA LEU A 129 -17.01 3.24 3.25
C LEU A 129 -17.26 2.52 4.57
N HIS A 130 -17.66 1.26 4.52
CA HIS A 130 -17.78 0.41 5.72
C HIS A 130 -17.23 -1.01 5.51
N SER A 131 -16.82 -1.34 4.28
CA SER A 131 -16.20 -2.62 3.93
C SER A 131 -14.81 -2.77 4.57
N LYS A 132 -14.51 -4.00 4.97
CA LYS A 132 -13.24 -4.42 5.57
C LYS A 132 -12.74 -5.62 4.78
N CYS A 133 -11.87 -5.36 3.83
CA CYS A 133 -11.42 -6.35 2.87
C CYS A 133 -9.95 -6.11 2.52
N VAL A 134 -9.20 -7.19 2.36
CA VAL A 134 -7.89 -7.18 1.74
C VAL A 134 -7.81 -8.21 0.65
N PHE A 135 -7.18 -7.82 -0.44
CA PHE A 135 -6.86 -8.69 -1.54
C PHE A 135 -5.37 -8.58 -1.88
N PHE A 136 -4.67 -9.71 -1.88
CA PHE A 136 -3.27 -9.84 -2.24
C PHE A 136 -3.17 -10.27 -3.70
N GLU A 137 -2.68 -9.40 -4.59
CA GLU A 137 -2.82 -9.58 -6.03
C GLU A 137 -2.14 -10.84 -6.57
N LYS A 138 -0.92 -11.14 -6.09
CA LYS A 138 -0.10 -12.24 -6.63
C LYS A 138 -0.57 -13.60 -6.11
N SER A 139 -0.80 -13.73 -4.81
CA SER A 139 -1.29 -14.97 -4.21
C SER A 139 -2.78 -15.21 -4.48
N GLY A 140 -3.55 -14.16 -4.76
CA GLY A 140 -5.01 -14.22 -4.88
C GLY A 140 -5.71 -14.43 -3.55
N ARG A 141 -4.98 -14.35 -2.44
CA ARG A 141 -5.55 -14.45 -1.10
C ARG A 141 -6.46 -13.24 -0.86
N VAL A 142 -7.65 -13.48 -0.32
CA VAL A 142 -8.59 -12.46 0.12
C VAL A 142 -8.95 -12.68 1.58
N ILE A 143 -9.06 -11.59 2.33
CA ILE A 143 -9.51 -11.58 3.72
C ILE A 143 -10.65 -10.56 3.83
N PHE A 144 -11.83 -10.97 4.27
CA PHE A 144 -12.96 -10.06 4.46
C PHE A 144 -13.78 -10.43 5.67
N GLY A 145 -14.45 -9.47 6.29
CA GLY A 145 -15.30 -9.76 7.45
C GLY A 145 -15.80 -8.53 8.20
N SER A 146 -16.25 -8.76 9.45
CA SER A 146 -16.69 -7.70 10.36
C SER A 146 -15.52 -7.05 11.11
N GLN A 147 -14.39 -7.74 11.20
CA GLN A 147 -13.19 -7.32 11.91
C GLN A 147 -12.66 -5.97 11.40
N ASN A 148 -12.81 -4.93 12.22
CA ASN A 148 -12.14 -3.66 11.98
C ASN A 148 -10.64 -3.88 12.04
N ILE A 149 -9.94 -3.07 11.24
CA ILE A 149 -8.57 -3.38 10.93
C ILE A 149 -7.66 -3.22 12.16
N TYR A 150 -8.07 -2.45 13.18
CA TYR A 150 -7.15 -2.12 14.29
C TYR A 150 -7.80 -1.94 15.67
N THR A 151 -8.92 -2.60 15.96
CA THR A 151 -9.40 -2.64 17.35
C THR A 151 -9.00 -3.95 18.02
N SER A 152 -7.81 -3.97 18.62
CA SER A 152 -7.40 -5.03 19.58
C SER A 152 -8.34 -5.14 20.79
N THR A 153 -9.28 -4.19 20.92
CA THR A 153 -10.25 -4.05 21.99
C THR A 153 -11.66 -3.85 21.45
N SER A 154 -12.03 -4.47 20.33
CA SER A 154 -13.45 -4.50 19.97
C SER A 154 -14.25 -5.04 21.15
N LYS A 155 -15.33 -4.34 21.52
CA LYS A 155 -16.25 -4.80 22.57
C LYS A 155 -17.16 -5.94 22.08
N PHE A 156 -17.04 -6.31 20.80
CA PHE A 156 -17.86 -7.30 20.12
C PHE A 156 -16.96 -8.39 19.53
N GLU A 157 -17.49 -9.61 19.43
CA GLU A 157 -16.82 -10.69 18.69
C GLU A 157 -16.74 -10.31 17.21
N GLU A 158 -15.53 -10.34 16.67
CA GLU A 158 -15.26 -10.02 15.28
C GLU A 158 -14.80 -11.26 14.53
N LEU A 159 -15.25 -11.38 13.28
CA LEU A 159 -15.02 -12.53 12.41
C LEU A 159 -14.41 -12.05 11.11
N ALA A 160 -13.44 -12.80 10.61
CA ALA A 160 -12.95 -12.66 9.24
C ALA A 160 -12.83 -14.02 8.56
N CYS A 161 -13.00 -13.98 7.25
CA CYS A 161 -12.92 -15.11 6.35
C CYS A 161 -11.73 -14.90 5.43
N GLU A 162 -10.83 -15.88 5.40
CA GLU A 162 -9.71 -15.93 4.48
C GLU A 162 -9.93 -17.04 3.46
N MET A 163 -9.68 -16.75 2.19
CA MET A 163 -9.73 -17.73 1.11
C MET A 163 -8.78 -17.34 -0.02
N THR A 164 -8.45 -18.30 -0.88
CA THR A 164 -7.67 -18.04 -2.10
C THR A 164 -8.60 -18.00 -3.31
N ILE A 165 -8.51 -16.93 -4.08
CA ILE A 165 -9.32 -16.71 -5.28
C ILE A 165 -8.59 -17.25 -6.53
N PRO A 166 -9.22 -18.17 -7.29
CA PRO A 166 -8.71 -18.64 -8.58
C PRO A 166 -8.44 -17.49 -9.54
N GLN A 167 -7.38 -17.62 -10.35
CA GLN A 167 -6.86 -16.53 -11.19
C GLN A 167 -7.92 -15.94 -12.14
N GLU A 168 -8.78 -16.81 -12.69
CA GLU A 168 -9.88 -16.47 -13.59
C GLU A 168 -10.94 -15.55 -12.94
N HIS A 169 -11.08 -15.57 -11.61
CA HIS A 169 -12.08 -14.77 -10.88
C HIS A 169 -11.51 -13.55 -10.18
N ARG A 170 -10.18 -13.38 -10.16
CA ARG A 170 -9.51 -12.30 -9.41
C ARG A 170 -9.99 -10.91 -9.83
N LYS A 171 -10.20 -10.67 -11.13
CA LYS A 171 -10.68 -9.39 -11.64
C LYS A 171 -12.09 -9.07 -11.16
N ASP A 172 -12.97 -10.06 -11.14
CA ASP A 172 -14.35 -9.88 -10.71
C ASP A 172 -14.44 -9.63 -9.21
N VAL A 173 -13.65 -10.37 -8.42
CA VAL A 173 -13.55 -10.17 -6.96
C VAL A 173 -12.97 -8.79 -6.64
N LEU A 174 -11.91 -8.38 -7.33
CA LEU A 174 -11.34 -7.04 -7.19
C LEU A 174 -12.39 -5.97 -7.50
N SER A 175 -13.10 -6.13 -8.63
CA SER A 175 -14.15 -5.21 -9.03
C SER A 175 -15.26 -5.15 -7.98
N PHE A 176 -15.68 -6.28 -7.44
CA PHE A 176 -16.76 -6.35 -6.46
C PHE A 176 -16.42 -5.61 -5.16
N PHE A 177 -15.24 -5.86 -4.58
CA PHE A 177 -14.89 -5.29 -3.29
C PHE A 177 -14.40 -3.83 -3.36
N PHE A 178 -13.84 -3.42 -4.50
CA PHE A 178 -13.08 -2.16 -4.59
C PHE A 178 -13.56 -1.19 -5.69
N SER A 179 -14.61 -1.52 -6.45
CA SER A 179 -15.22 -0.57 -7.40
C SER A 179 -16.23 0.35 -6.71
N HIS A 180 -15.72 1.27 -5.90
CA HIS A 180 -16.55 2.25 -5.21
C HIS A 180 -17.01 3.35 -6.18
N ARG A 181 -18.32 3.67 -6.17
CA ARG A 181 -18.91 4.71 -7.04
C ARG A 181 -18.37 6.12 -6.73
N SER A 182 -18.18 6.43 -5.45
CA SER A 182 -17.68 7.72 -4.96
C SER A 182 -16.30 7.51 -4.35
N GLN A 183 -15.27 7.46 -5.18
CA GLN A 183 -13.87 7.39 -4.75
C GLN A 183 -13.07 8.56 -5.30
N GLN A 184 -12.24 9.15 -4.45
CA GLN A 184 -11.34 10.24 -4.83
C GLN A 184 -9.93 9.92 -4.37
N LEU A 185 -8.97 10.01 -5.28
CA LEU A 185 -7.58 9.83 -4.91
C LEU A 185 -7.11 11.01 -4.04
N ILE A 186 -6.53 10.69 -2.89
CA ILE A 186 -5.83 11.65 -2.06
C ILE A 186 -4.44 11.85 -2.65
N GLN A 187 -4.20 13.03 -3.21
CA GLN A 187 -2.87 13.44 -3.65
C GLN A 187 -2.24 14.35 -2.61
N PHE A 188 -1.13 13.92 -2.01
CA PHE A 188 -0.33 14.80 -1.18
C PHE A 188 0.67 15.56 -2.06
N LEU A 189 0.58 16.89 -2.05
CA LEU A 189 1.51 17.78 -2.73
C LEU A 189 2.45 18.42 -1.72
N TYR A 190 3.75 18.11 -1.82
CA TYR A 190 4.77 18.78 -1.03
C TYR A 190 4.85 20.25 -1.43
N ASN A 191 4.93 21.14 -0.45
CA ASN A 191 5.11 22.57 -0.65
C ASN A 191 6.54 23.02 -0.29
N GLU A 192 6.83 24.30 -0.50
CA GLU A 192 8.14 24.89 -0.21
C GLU A 192 8.66 24.59 1.21
N LYS A 193 7.81 24.50 2.24
CA LYS A 193 8.21 24.26 3.64
C LYS A 193 8.66 22.82 3.87
N ASP A 194 8.21 21.92 3.00
CA ASP A 194 8.56 20.51 3.07
C ASP A 194 9.93 20.22 2.45
N ILE A 195 10.45 21.10 1.59
CA ILE A 195 11.81 21.01 1.07
C ILE A 195 12.80 21.30 2.21
N LYS A 196 13.61 20.31 2.55
CA LYS A 196 14.68 20.42 3.55
C LYS A 196 16.03 20.31 2.87
N ILE A 197 17.05 20.91 3.47
CA ILE A 197 18.43 20.86 2.97
C ILE A 197 19.26 20.17 4.05
N TYR A 198 20.08 19.21 3.64
CA TYR A 198 21.05 18.56 4.53
C TYR A 198 22.08 19.58 5.02
N GLY A 199 22.41 19.51 6.31
CA GLY A 199 23.30 20.46 6.95
C GLY A 199 24.78 20.13 6.74
N PRO A 200 25.70 20.96 7.26
CA PRO A 200 27.15 20.72 7.20
C PRO A 200 27.58 19.39 7.85
N ARG A 201 26.80 18.88 8.82
CA ARG A 201 27.11 17.64 9.54
C ARG A 201 26.74 16.37 8.77
N ASP A 202 26.04 16.49 7.65
CA ASP A 202 25.61 15.35 6.81
C ASP A 202 26.67 14.95 5.76
N GLY A 203 27.88 15.52 5.82
CA GLY A 203 29.01 15.13 4.99
C GLY A 203 28.74 15.31 3.50
N VAL A 204 28.85 14.23 2.72
CA VAL A 204 28.66 14.22 1.24
C VAL A 204 27.24 14.66 0.82
N LEU A 205 26.28 14.66 1.74
CA LEU A 205 24.91 15.10 1.48
C LEU A 205 24.71 16.59 1.71
N SER A 206 25.68 17.28 2.31
CA SER A 206 25.54 18.69 2.68
C SER A 206 25.09 19.54 1.48
N GLY A 207 24.13 20.43 1.73
CA GLY A 207 23.57 21.29 0.68
C GLY A 207 22.57 20.60 -0.25
N LYS A 208 22.36 19.28 -0.16
CA LYS A 208 21.40 18.56 -1.01
C LYS A 208 19.98 18.67 -0.47
N ALA A 209 19.01 18.82 -1.38
CA ALA A 209 17.60 18.95 -1.03
C ALA A 209 16.92 17.60 -0.85
N TYR A 210 16.09 17.46 0.18
CA TYR A 210 15.33 16.25 0.45
C TYR A 210 13.91 16.57 0.96
N LEU A 211 12.99 15.66 0.66
CA LEU A 211 11.63 15.57 1.19
C LEU A 211 11.57 14.69 2.47
N PRO A 212 10.54 14.86 3.32
CA PRO A 212 10.32 14.02 4.51
C PRO A 212 10.39 12.51 4.26
N THR A 213 9.96 12.03 3.09
CA THR A 213 10.02 10.60 2.75
C THR A 213 11.44 10.02 2.74
N HIS A 214 12.46 10.83 2.45
CA HIS A 214 13.86 10.37 2.45
C HIS A 214 14.40 10.09 3.85
N VAL A 215 13.74 10.61 4.89
CA VAL A 215 14.08 10.29 6.29
C VAL A 215 13.65 8.87 6.64
N GLU A 216 12.64 8.33 5.93
CA GLU A 216 12.19 6.95 6.07
C GLU A 216 13.10 5.97 5.29
N TYR A 217 14.39 6.25 5.11
CA TYR A 217 15.30 5.43 4.29
C TYR A 217 15.34 3.94 4.69
N VAL A 218 15.13 3.61 5.96
CA VAL A 218 15.02 2.22 6.43
C VAL A 218 13.81 1.51 5.81
N TYR A 219 12.69 2.22 5.60
CA TYR A 219 11.56 1.70 4.84
C TYR A 219 11.99 1.44 3.38
N TRP A 220 12.74 2.37 2.78
CA TRP A 220 13.24 2.24 1.40
C TRP A 220 14.23 1.08 1.20
N GLU A 221 15.09 0.81 2.18
CA GLU A 221 16.07 -0.29 2.15
C GLU A 221 15.41 -1.68 2.15
N GLN A 222 14.21 -1.79 2.72
CA GLN A 222 13.42 -3.03 2.66
C GLN A 222 12.88 -3.33 1.25
N PHE A 223 13.07 -2.44 0.28
CA PHE A 223 12.67 -2.61 -1.11
C PHE A 223 13.91 -2.69 -2.02
N GLY A 224 14.56 -3.85 -2.00
CA GLY A 224 15.76 -4.21 -2.77
C GLY A 224 16.00 -5.72 -2.62
N GLU A 225 16.74 -6.32 -3.55
CA GLU A 225 16.81 -7.77 -3.81
C GLU A 225 16.80 -8.71 -2.59
N GLU A 226 15.87 -9.67 -2.67
CA GLU A 226 15.62 -10.80 -1.77
C GLU A 226 15.46 -10.40 -0.29
N ASP A 227 14.35 -10.81 0.34
CA ASP A 227 14.18 -10.85 1.80
C ASP A 227 15.20 -11.81 2.48
N LYS A 228 16.47 -11.78 2.07
CA LYS A 228 17.59 -12.36 2.77
C LYS A 228 17.82 -11.49 4.00
N ASN A 229 18.05 -12.16 5.11
CA ASN A 229 18.53 -11.64 6.38
C ASN A 229 19.91 -10.95 6.23
N ASN A 230 20.05 -9.99 5.32
CA ASN A 230 21.26 -9.24 5.11
C ASN A 230 21.37 -8.22 6.23
N THR A 231 22.01 -8.68 7.31
CA THR A 231 22.67 -7.92 8.37
C THR A 231 23.84 -7.07 7.85
N HIS A 232 23.80 -6.61 6.60
CA HIS A 232 24.75 -5.63 6.09
C HIS A 232 24.20 -4.23 6.34
N HIS A 233 24.39 -3.77 7.57
CA HIS A 233 24.45 -2.35 7.89
C HIS A 233 25.62 -1.72 7.11
N SER A 234 25.40 -1.31 5.86
CA SER A 234 26.29 -0.33 5.24
C SER A 234 25.92 1.04 5.79
N SER A 235 26.65 1.42 6.83
CA SER A 235 26.75 2.74 7.43
C SER A 235 26.64 3.89 6.41
N HIS A 236 25.65 4.76 6.60
CA HIS A 236 25.66 6.20 6.27
C HIS A 236 25.86 6.68 4.82
N ILE A 237 26.10 5.85 3.81
CA ILE A 237 26.58 6.36 2.50
C ILE A 237 25.48 6.71 1.47
N ASP A 238 24.23 6.22 1.59
CA ASP A 238 23.23 6.47 0.52
C ASP A 238 21.87 6.98 1.02
N ARG A 239 21.85 7.97 1.93
CA ARG A 239 20.56 8.65 2.17
C ARG A 239 20.11 9.38 0.89
N PRO A 240 18.86 9.16 0.45
CA PRO A 240 18.40 9.68 -0.82
C PRO A 240 18.10 11.18 -0.72
N TYR A 241 18.22 11.87 -1.85
CA TYR A 241 17.95 13.31 -2.01
C TYR A 241 17.27 13.52 -3.36
N ILE A 242 16.54 14.62 -3.51
CA ILE A 242 15.83 14.93 -4.76
C ILE A 242 16.88 15.09 -5.88
N TYR A 243 16.80 14.27 -6.92
CA TYR A 243 17.77 14.31 -8.00
C TYR A 243 17.14 14.85 -9.29
N VAL A 244 15.95 14.39 -9.62
CA VAL A 244 15.25 14.79 -10.84
C VAL A 244 13.77 15.02 -10.57
N ILE A 245 13.22 16.03 -11.22
CA ILE A 245 11.79 16.36 -11.16
C ILE A 245 11.22 16.21 -12.56
N LEU A 246 10.15 15.43 -12.69
CA LEU A 246 9.46 15.22 -13.95
C LEU A 246 8.23 16.11 -14.01
N GLU A 247 8.16 16.93 -15.05
CA GLU A 247 7.04 17.82 -15.31
C GLU A 247 6.07 17.14 -16.28
N PHE A 248 4.79 17.14 -15.93
CA PHE A 248 3.69 16.67 -16.76
C PHE A 248 2.79 17.86 -17.06
N ILE A 249 2.64 18.20 -18.34
CA ILE A 249 1.73 19.26 -18.77
C ILE A 249 0.38 18.64 -19.13
N SER A 250 -0.68 19.19 -18.55
CA SER A 250 -2.07 18.81 -18.82
C SER A 250 -2.91 20.05 -19.11
N ASN A 251 -4.14 19.86 -19.57
CA ASN A 251 -5.10 20.96 -19.80
C ASN A 251 -5.40 21.75 -18.51
N THR A 252 -5.21 21.14 -17.35
CA THR A 252 -5.48 21.75 -16.03
C THR A 252 -4.24 22.37 -15.39
N GLY A 253 -3.07 22.32 -16.05
CA GLY A 253 -1.81 22.87 -15.56
C GLY A 253 -0.66 21.87 -15.54
N SER A 254 0.45 22.27 -14.91
CA SER A 254 1.62 21.43 -14.72
C SER A 254 1.53 20.61 -13.44
N SER A 255 2.06 19.40 -13.46
CA SER A 255 2.27 18.54 -12.28
C SER A 255 3.73 18.14 -12.20
N TYR A 256 4.30 18.14 -11.01
CA TYR A 256 5.72 17.87 -10.79
C TYR A 256 5.91 16.64 -9.91
N MET A 257 6.66 15.65 -10.38
CA MET A 257 7.00 14.44 -9.64
C MET A 257 8.48 14.41 -9.31
N ALA A 258 8.84 14.37 -8.03
CA ALA A 258 10.22 14.27 -7.59
C ALA A 258 10.67 12.81 -7.51
N PHE A 259 11.91 12.58 -7.95
CA PHE A 259 12.60 11.29 -7.84
C PHE A 259 13.99 11.49 -7.22
N ASP A 260 14.45 10.49 -6.47
CA ASP A 260 15.78 10.51 -5.88
C ASP A 260 16.88 10.08 -6.86
N ARG A 261 18.13 10.10 -6.37
CA ARG A 261 19.33 9.69 -7.14
C ARG A 261 19.30 8.23 -7.61
N LEU A 262 18.43 7.39 -7.03
CA LEU A 262 18.21 6.00 -7.41
C LEU A 262 16.96 5.85 -8.29
N TYR A 263 16.41 6.97 -8.78
CA TYR A 263 15.19 7.06 -9.58
C TYR A 263 13.96 6.47 -8.90
N ARG A 264 13.91 6.51 -7.56
CA ARG A 264 12.73 6.12 -6.79
C ARG A 264 11.80 7.33 -6.68
N PHE A 265 10.49 7.11 -6.77
CA PHE A 265 9.53 8.21 -6.66
C PHE A 265 9.40 8.69 -5.22
N CYS A 266 9.64 9.98 -5.01
CA CYS A 266 9.69 10.58 -3.68
C CYS A 266 8.52 11.51 -3.40
N GLY A 267 7.61 11.72 -4.36
CA GLY A 267 6.38 12.47 -4.16
C GLY A 267 6.05 13.50 -5.22
N ASN A 268 4.83 14.02 -5.13
CA ASN A 268 4.35 15.10 -5.99
C ASN A 268 4.66 16.46 -5.36
N LEU A 269 5.18 17.40 -6.14
CA LEU A 269 5.46 18.77 -5.72
C LEU A 269 4.37 19.71 -6.25
N ASN A 270 4.02 20.73 -5.47
CA ASN A 270 3.27 21.86 -5.99
C ASN A 270 4.20 22.90 -6.65
N ASP A 271 3.60 23.93 -7.25
CA ASP A 271 4.35 25.00 -7.92
C ASP A 271 5.32 25.75 -7.00
N SER A 272 4.97 25.95 -5.72
CA SER A 272 5.84 26.68 -4.79
C SER A 272 7.08 25.87 -4.38
N ALA A 273 6.93 24.56 -4.18
CA ALA A 273 8.05 23.65 -3.95
C ALA A 273 9.00 23.62 -5.16
N PHE A 274 8.46 23.47 -6.37
CA PHE A 274 9.27 23.47 -7.58
C PHE A 274 9.98 24.82 -7.79
N SER A 275 9.26 25.93 -7.61
CA SER A 275 9.81 27.29 -7.73
C SER A 275 10.94 27.53 -6.73
N ARG A 276 10.81 27.06 -5.49
CA ARG A 276 11.87 27.13 -4.49
C ARG A 276 13.11 26.38 -4.93
N LEU A 277 12.96 25.13 -5.40
CA LEU A 277 14.09 24.33 -5.90
C LEU A 277 14.78 25.01 -7.10
N ASN A 278 14.01 25.56 -8.04
CA ASN A 278 14.54 26.26 -9.20
C ASN A 278 15.25 27.58 -8.86
N LYS A 279 14.90 28.21 -7.73
CA LYS A 279 15.56 29.42 -7.23
C LYS A 279 16.84 29.11 -6.44
N GLU A 280 16.81 28.07 -5.62
CA GLU A 280 17.92 27.72 -4.72
C GLU A 280 19.02 26.90 -5.41
N PHE A 281 18.69 26.17 -6.47
CA PHE A 281 19.61 25.28 -7.16
C PHE A 281 19.70 25.57 -8.65
N ARG A 282 20.83 25.17 -9.25
CA ARG A 282 20.95 25.14 -10.70
C ARG A 282 20.16 23.94 -11.22
N ILE A 283 19.22 24.20 -12.14
CA ILE A 283 18.42 23.16 -12.78
C ILE A 283 18.84 23.00 -14.25
N LYS A 284 19.18 21.77 -14.62
CA LYS A 284 19.38 21.38 -16.03
C LYS A 284 18.11 20.74 -16.56
N VAL A 285 17.59 21.30 -17.66
CA VAL A 285 16.34 20.83 -18.28
C VAL A 285 16.66 19.92 -19.46
N GLN A 286 15.96 18.78 -19.54
CA GLN A 286 15.98 17.87 -20.68
C GLN A 286 14.56 17.65 -21.22
N ASN A 287 14.41 17.75 -22.54
CA ASN A 287 13.11 17.57 -23.21
C ASN A 287 12.80 16.10 -23.54
N ASP A 288 13.82 15.24 -23.66
CA ASP A 288 13.61 13.80 -23.86
C ASP A 288 13.55 13.13 -22.49
N VAL A 289 12.35 12.73 -22.08
CA VAL A 289 12.11 12.18 -20.75
C VAL A 289 12.14 10.67 -20.78
N PHE A 290 12.91 10.09 -19.88
CA PHE A 290 13.14 8.66 -19.76
C PHE A 290 11.85 7.84 -19.50
N LEU A 291 10.76 8.41 -19.00
CA LEU A 291 9.48 7.72 -18.73
C LEU A 291 8.64 7.45 -20.00
N ARG A 292 9.13 6.66 -20.95
CA ARG A 292 8.23 6.06 -21.96
C ARG A 292 7.68 4.73 -21.43
N ARG A 293 6.35 4.59 -21.39
CA ARG A 293 5.68 3.32 -21.07
C ARG A 293 6.16 2.22 -22.04
N GLY A 294 6.69 1.12 -21.51
CA GLY A 294 7.01 -0.09 -22.29
C GLY A 294 8.40 -0.15 -22.92
N ASN A 295 9.35 0.70 -22.52
CA ASN A 295 10.76 0.49 -22.88
C ASN A 295 11.48 -0.16 -21.70
N ASP A 296 11.99 -1.38 -21.90
CA ASP A 296 12.89 -2.04 -20.94
C ASP A 296 14.10 -1.15 -20.70
N LEU A 297 14.25 -0.65 -19.48
CA LEU A 297 15.50 -0.07 -19.03
C LEU A 297 16.40 -1.19 -18.54
N SER A 298 17.71 -0.95 -18.59
CA SER A 298 18.66 -1.74 -17.80
C SER A 298 18.16 -1.83 -16.35
N SER A 299 18.29 -3.02 -15.75
CA SER A 299 17.76 -3.52 -14.46
C SER A 299 17.96 -2.66 -13.20
N THR A 300 18.42 -1.41 -13.31
CA THR A 300 18.84 -0.54 -12.21
C THR A 300 17.76 0.44 -11.71
N SER A 301 16.50 0.37 -12.18
CA SER A 301 15.43 1.27 -11.70
C SER A 301 14.03 0.62 -11.65
N PRO A 302 13.84 -0.41 -10.80
CA PRO A 302 12.59 -1.19 -10.74
C PRO A 302 11.34 -0.36 -10.39
N PHE A 303 11.47 0.75 -9.66
CA PHE A 303 10.31 1.56 -9.22
C PHE A 303 9.75 2.50 -10.29
N LYS A 304 10.47 2.70 -11.38
CA LYS A 304 10.07 3.63 -12.42
C LYS A 304 8.90 3.10 -13.25
N ASP A 305 8.95 1.83 -13.63
CA ASP A 305 7.89 1.19 -14.42
C ASP A 305 6.62 1.06 -13.59
N GLU A 306 6.77 0.73 -12.30
CA GLU A 306 5.67 0.70 -11.34
C GLU A 306 4.96 2.05 -11.22
N ILE A 307 5.69 3.17 -11.22
CA ILE A 307 5.08 4.51 -11.24
C ILE A 307 4.28 4.76 -12.51
N ALA A 308 4.82 4.39 -13.67
CA ALA A 308 4.11 4.56 -14.95
C ALA A 308 2.87 3.66 -15.04
N LEU A 309 2.88 2.50 -14.39
CA LEU A 309 1.76 1.56 -14.35
C LEU A 309 0.67 2.00 -13.38
N HIS A 310 1.05 2.50 -12.21
CA HIS A 310 0.15 2.68 -11.07
C HIS A 310 -0.18 4.14 -10.76
N HIS A 311 0.76 5.09 -10.93
CA HIS A 311 0.51 6.49 -10.56
C HIS A 311 -0.47 7.16 -11.56
N PRO A 312 -1.61 7.71 -11.12
CA PRO A 312 -2.68 8.13 -12.02
C PRO A 312 -2.32 9.25 -13.00
N VAL A 313 -1.38 10.13 -12.65
CA VAL A 313 -0.85 11.12 -13.60
C VAL A 313 0.09 10.46 -14.61
N ALA A 314 1.05 9.63 -14.17
CA ALA A 314 2.05 9.01 -15.04
C ALA A 314 1.45 7.93 -15.95
N LYS A 315 0.34 7.30 -15.52
CA LYS A 315 -0.41 6.33 -16.31
C LYS A 315 -1.09 6.96 -17.54
N ASN A 316 -1.52 8.22 -17.42
CA ASN A 316 -2.35 8.89 -18.42
C ASN A 316 -1.61 9.98 -19.20
N ALA A 317 -0.45 10.42 -18.74
CA ALA A 317 0.33 11.48 -19.36
C ALA A 317 1.80 11.08 -19.50
N LYS A 318 2.44 11.58 -20.56
CA LYS A 318 3.89 11.51 -20.71
C LYS A 318 4.51 12.75 -20.06
N ALA A 319 5.61 12.56 -19.37
CA ALA A 319 6.39 13.67 -18.86
C ALA A 319 6.88 14.53 -20.02
N SER A 320 6.69 15.84 -19.91
CA SER A 320 7.05 16.84 -20.91
C SER A 320 8.51 17.26 -20.77
N LYS A 321 9.04 17.31 -19.54
CA LYS A 321 10.42 17.68 -19.24
C LYS A 321 10.96 16.92 -18.03
N ALA A 322 12.27 16.76 -18.00
CA ALA A 322 13.03 16.32 -16.83
C ALA A 322 13.93 17.47 -16.35
N HIS A 323 13.79 17.84 -15.08
CA HIS A 323 14.51 18.91 -14.40
C HIS A 323 15.51 18.29 -13.42
N TYR A 324 16.77 18.21 -13.81
CA TYR A 324 17.85 17.66 -13.00
C TYR A 324 18.42 18.74 -12.08
N ILE A 325 18.50 18.45 -10.79
CA ILE A 325 19.09 19.37 -9.82
C ILE A 325 20.60 19.17 -9.80
N GLU A 326 21.36 20.20 -10.17
CA GLU A 326 22.81 20.22 -10.07
C GLU A 326 23.22 20.69 -8.68
N TYR A 327 23.81 19.80 -7.91
CA TYR A 327 24.41 20.11 -6.62
C TYR A 327 25.89 20.48 -6.80
N PRO A 328 26.39 21.50 -6.09
CA PRO A 328 27.81 21.83 -6.14
C PRO A 328 28.64 20.61 -5.73
N PRO A 329 29.81 20.38 -6.36
CA PRO A 329 30.74 19.35 -5.90
C PRO A 329 31.17 19.66 -4.46
N ASN A 330 31.25 18.61 -3.63
CA ASN A 330 31.77 18.71 -2.27
C ASN A 330 33.28 18.91 -2.25
#